data_AF-A0A416VT75-F1
#
_entry.id   AF-A0A416VT75-F1
#
_cell.length_a   1.000
_cell.length_b   1.000
_cell.length_c   1.000
_cell.angle_alpha   90.00
_cell.angle_beta   90.00
_cell.angle_gamma   90.00
#
_symmetry.space_group_name_H-M   'P 1'
#
loop_
_entity.id
_entity.type
_entity.pdbx_description
1 polymer ?
#
loop_
_entity_poly.entity_id
_entity_poly.type
_entity_poly.pdbx_seq_one_letter_code
_entity_poly.pdbx_strand_id
1 'polypeptide(L)'
;MTEEEYLSSKGYGRSGFGDVALAKGNYRNRTGKAILQRQNTKDVEYANKRTSLRAEYNRKLSSGEIRQPSRIEQLIKTTRGNSDNEAVKAARRVLEKRGVNWKSNGLIIG
;
A
#
# COMPACT_ATOMS: atom_id res chain seq x y z
N MET A 1 8.00 -6.53 -5.17
CA MET A 1 7.49 -5.64 -4.10
C MET A 1 6.83 -4.40 -4.71
N THR A 2 5.64 -4.02 -4.23
CA THR A 2 4.95 -2.79 -4.70
C THR A 2 5.54 -1.53 -4.06
N GLU A 3 5.26 -0.35 -4.63
CA GLU A 3 5.71 0.94 -4.07
C GLU A 3 5.23 1.11 -2.63
N GLU A 4 3.93 0.89 -2.36
CA GLU A 4 3.36 1.09 -1.03
C GLU A 4 3.92 0.10 -0.01
N GLU A 5 4.23 -1.15 -0.41
CA GLU A 5 4.95 -2.11 0.44
C GLU A 5 6.36 -1.63 0.77
N TYR A 6 7.07 -1.05 -0.21
CA TYR A 6 8.40 -0.49 0.01
C TYR A 6 8.36 0.69 0.98
N LEU A 7 7.43 1.63 0.75
CA LEU A 7 7.23 2.80 1.63
C LEU A 7 6.85 2.35 3.05
N SER A 8 5.94 1.38 3.16
CA SER A 8 5.52 0.82 4.46
C SER A 8 6.66 0.11 5.18
N SER A 9 7.50 -0.65 4.46
CA SER A 9 8.71 -1.29 5.03
C SER A 9 9.71 -0.27 5.58
N LYS A 10 9.70 0.98 5.09
CA LYS A 10 10.54 2.08 5.59
C LYS A 10 9.86 2.89 6.71
N GLY A 11 8.67 2.50 7.13
CA GLY A 11 7.87 3.20 8.16
C GLY A 11 7.02 4.35 7.60
N TYR A 12 6.95 4.52 6.28
CA TYR A 12 6.24 5.61 5.61
C TYR A 12 4.99 5.13 4.84
N GLY A 13 4.28 4.17 5.44
CA GLY A 13 3.04 3.62 4.87
C GLY A 13 1.88 4.62 4.88
N ARG A 14 0.81 4.30 4.16
CA ARG A 14 -0.40 5.14 4.04
C ARG A 14 -1.02 5.53 5.39
N SER A 15 -0.92 4.65 6.40
CA SER A 15 -1.53 4.84 7.72
C SER A 15 -0.85 5.90 8.60
N GLY A 16 0.31 6.43 8.20
CA GLY A 16 0.98 7.49 8.97
C GLY A 16 0.45 8.90 8.70
N PHE A 17 -0.53 9.04 7.80
CA PHE A 17 -1.23 10.32 7.58
C PHE A 17 -2.41 10.48 8.52
N GLY A 18 -2.59 11.72 8.96
CA GLY A 18 -3.72 12.11 9.80
C GLY A 18 -3.62 11.59 11.23
N ASP A 19 -4.55 12.03 12.05
CA ASP A 19 -4.66 11.63 13.44
C ASP A 19 -6.15 11.43 13.77
N VAL A 20 -6.52 10.23 14.22
CA VAL A 20 -7.90 9.86 14.56
C VAL A 20 -8.45 10.68 15.73
N ALA A 21 -7.57 11.17 16.61
CA ALA A 21 -7.95 12.10 17.67
C ALA A 21 -8.46 13.43 17.09
N LEU A 22 -8.10 13.74 15.83
CA LEU A 22 -8.59 14.93 15.16
C LEU A 22 -10.04 14.83 14.66
N ALA A 23 -10.68 13.67 14.71
CA ALA A 23 -12.04 13.52 14.22
C ALA A 23 -13.11 14.20 15.11
N LYS A 24 -12.83 14.45 16.40
CA LYS A 24 -13.83 14.90 17.38
C LYS A 24 -13.48 16.17 18.18
N GLY A 25 -12.36 16.82 17.88
CA GLY A 25 -11.91 18.01 18.62
C GLY A 25 -12.56 19.32 18.17
N ASN A 26 -12.58 20.30 19.07
CA ASN A 26 -13.01 21.66 18.76
C ASN A 26 -11.81 22.51 18.31
N TYR A 27 -11.66 22.71 17.00
CA TYR A 27 -10.51 23.42 16.41
C TYR A 27 -10.67 24.92 16.23
N ARG A 28 -11.79 25.48 16.67
CA ARG A 28 -12.06 26.91 16.49
C ARG A 28 -11.26 27.79 17.47
N ASN A 29 -10.87 27.23 18.62
CA ASN A 29 -10.06 27.92 19.61
C ASN A 29 -8.55 27.88 19.28
N ARG A 30 -7.76 28.71 19.98
CA ARG A 30 -6.32 28.86 19.74
C ARG A 30 -5.55 27.54 19.86
N THR A 31 -5.88 26.73 20.88
CA THR A 31 -5.25 25.43 21.13
C THR A 31 -5.53 24.44 20.00
N GLY A 32 -6.78 24.35 19.55
CA GLY A 32 -7.19 23.49 18.46
C GLY A 32 -6.54 23.87 17.13
N LYS A 33 -6.40 25.17 16.83
CA LYS A 33 -5.63 25.63 15.67
C LYS A 33 -4.15 25.22 15.74
N ALA A 34 -3.52 25.29 16.91
CA ALA A 34 -2.14 24.86 17.09
C ALA A 34 -1.97 23.34 16.88
N ILE A 35 -2.94 22.53 17.30
CA ILE A 35 -2.94 21.08 17.05
C ILE A 35 -3.06 20.79 15.54
N LEU A 36 -4.00 21.45 14.85
CA LEU A 36 -4.15 21.31 13.40
C LEU A 36 -2.87 21.70 12.64
N GLN A 37 -2.23 22.81 13.03
CA GLN A 37 -0.98 23.23 12.41
C GLN A 37 0.13 22.19 12.61
N ARG A 38 0.28 21.65 13.82
CA ARG A 38 1.27 20.58 14.09
C ARG A 38 0.99 19.34 13.25
N GLN A 39 -0.27 18.94 13.12
CA GLN A 39 -0.61 17.81 12.26
C GLN A 39 -0.29 18.10 10.79
N ASN A 40 -0.67 19.27 10.29
CA ASN A 40 -0.41 19.64 8.90
C ASN A 40 1.10 19.68 8.61
N THR A 41 1.92 20.21 9.53
CA THR A 41 3.38 20.18 9.38
C THR A 41 3.90 18.75 9.33
N LYS A 42 3.45 17.88 10.23
CA LYS A 42 3.82 16.45 10.21
C LYS A 42 3.42 15.77 8.90
N ASP A 43 2.20 16.01 8.42
CA ASP A 43 1.70 15.41 7.17
C ASP A 43 2.52 15.89 5.96
N VAL A 44 2.91 17.17 5.93
CA VAL A 44 3.80 17.72 4.88
C VAL A 44 5.19 17.08 4.94
N GLU A 45 5.80 16.98 6.11
CA GLU A 45 7.10 16.30 6.29
C GLU A 45 7.03 14.84 5.86
N TYR A 46 5.96 14.15 6.25
CA TYR A 46 5.72 12.76 5.90
C TYR A 46 5.52 12.59 4.39
N ALA A 47 4.79 13.49 3.73
CA ALA A 47 4.61 13.52 2.28
C ALA A 47 5.93 13.76 1.53
N ASN A 48 6.76 14.68 2.02
CA ASN A 48 8.08 14.95 1.46
C ASN A 48 8.98 13.72 1.56
N LYS A 49 8.97 13.04 2.72
CA LYS A 49 9.77 11.83 2.91
C LYS A 49 9.28 10.68 2.03
N ARG A 50 7.96 10.50 1.87
CA ARG A 50 7.40 9.55 0.90
C ARG A 50 7.83 9.86 -0.52
N THR A 51 7.86 11.13 -0.91
CA THR A 51 8.30 11.55 -2.26
C THR A 51 9.77 11.15 -2.50
N SER A 52 10.64 11.37 -1.52
CA SER A 52 12.04 10.94 -1.60
C SER A 52 12.18 9.42 -1.72
N LEU A 53 11.44 8.65 -0.91
CA LEU A 53 11.46 7.19 -0.95
C LEU A 53 10.86 6.62 -2.25
N ARG A 54 9.88 7.30 -2.85
CA ARG A 54 9.37 6.97 -4.19
C ARG A 54 10.43 7.14 -5.26
N ALA A 55 11.20 8.22 -5.19
CA ALA A 55 12.32 8.41 -6.11
C ALA A 55 13.37 7.30 -5.94
N GLU A 56 13.68 6.92 -4.69
CA GLU A 56 14.58 5.79 -4.41
C GLU A 56 14.03 4.45 -4.96
N TYR A 57 12.74 4.19 -4.75
CA TYR A 57 12.05 3.01 -5.28
C TYR A 57 12.14 2.96 -6.81
N ASN A 58 11.87 4.07 -7.49
CA ASN A 58 11.94 4.14 -8.95
C ASN A 58 13.36 3.93 -9.47
N ARG A 59 14.39 4.43 -8.76
CA ARG A 59 15.79 4.15 -9.10
C ARG A 59 16.11 2.67 -8.98
N LYS A 60 15.68 2.03 -7.89
CA LYS A 60 15.86 0.58 -7.65
C LYS A 60 15.07 -0.30 -8.62
N LEU A 61 13.91 0.18 -9.05
CA LEU A 61 13.11 -0.48 -10.10
C LEU A 61 13.84 -0.39 -11.44
N SER A 62 14.38 0.79 -11.78
CA SER A 62 15.14 1.00 -13.01
C SER A 62 16.48 0.28 -13.04
N SER A 63 17.13 0.06 -11.89
CA SER A 63 18.37 -0.71 -11.79
C SER A 63 18.14 -2.23 -11.79
N GLY A 64 16.88 -2.68 -11.68
CA GLY A 64 16.52 -4.09 -11.58
C GLY A 64 16.69 -4.70 -10.18
N GLU A 65 17.09 -3.91 -9.17
CA GLU A 65 17.22 -4.36 -7.78
C GLU A 65 15.84 -4.70 -7.17
N ILE A 66 14.80 -3.96 -7.57
CA ILE A 66 13.42 -4.23 -7.19
C ILE A 66 12.62 -4.61 -8.43
N ARG A 67 11.91 -5.74 -8.38
CA ARG A 67 10.91 -6.10 -9.39
C ARG A 67 9.49 -5.86 -8.86
N GLN A 68 8.69 -5.11 -9.62
CA GLN A 68 7.25 -4.99 -9.36
C GLN A 68 6.56 -6.32 -9.66
N PRO A 69 5.73 -6.84 -8.73
CA PRO A 69 4.95 -8.05 -8.99
C PRO A 69 3.91 -7.71 -10.05
N SER A 70 3.80 -8.56 -11.07
CA SER A 70 2.78 -8.45 -12.09
C SER A 70 1.38 -8.53 -11.48
N ARG A 71 0.36 -8.09 -12.23
CA ARG A 71 -1.03 -8.18 -11.77
C ARG A 71 -1.44 -9.61 -11.41
N ILE A 72 -0.91 -10.62 -12.11
CA ILE A 72 -1.18 -12.04 -11.83
C ILE A 72 -0.52 -12.46 -10.50
N GLU A 73 0.75 -12.10 -10.29
CA GLU A 73 1.45 -12.39 -9.03
C GLU A 73 0.78 -11.71 -7.82
N GLN A 74 0.28 -10.48 -8.00
CA GLN A 74 -0.51 -9.79 -6.98
C GLN A 74 -1.80 -10.55 -6.65
N LEU A 75 -2.54 -10.99 -7.67
CA LEU A 75 -3.78 -11.75 -7.48
C LEU A 75 -3.52 -13.10 -6.80
N ILE A 76 -2.45 -13.81 -7.18
CA ILE A 76 -2.03 -15.05 -6.52
C ILE A 76 -1.68 -14.80 -5.05
N LYS A 77 -1.01 -13.68 -4.74
CA LYS A 77 -0.77 -13.30 -3.34
C LYS A 77 -2.08 -13.07 -2.60
N THR A 78 -3.07 -12.43 -3.23
CA THR A 78 -4.40 -12.22 -2.65
C THR A 78 -5.14 -13.53 -2.39
N THR A 79 -5.06 -14.54 -3.27
CA THR A 79 -5.81 -15.80 -3.07
C THR A 79 -5.44 -16.58 -1.81
N ARG A 80 -4.26 -16.32 -1.24
CA ARG A 80 -3.74 -16.89 0.02
C ARG A 80 -4.36 -16.28 1.28
N GLY A 81 -5.15 -15.22 1.15
CA GLY A 81 -5.90 -14.62 2.27
C GLY A 81 -7.08 -15.48 2.72
N ASN A 82 -7.84 -14.97 3.69
CA ASN A 82 -9.04 -15.64 4.21
C ASN A 82 -10.07 -15.88 3.09
N SER A 83 -10.49 -17.14 2.91
CA SER A 83 -11.45 -17.57 1.88
C SER A 83 -12.81 -16.86 1.94
N ASP A 84 -13.20 -16.33 3.10
CA ASP A 84 -14.46 -15.59 3.26
C ASP A 84 -14.40 -14.16 2.73
N ASN A 85 -13.19 -13.61 2.52
CA ASN A 85 -13.02 -12.26 2.01
C ASN A 85 -13.43 -12.17 0.53
N GLU A 86 -14.30 -11.21 0.20
CA GLU A 86 -14.75 -10.97 -1.17
C GLU A 86 -13.60 -10.69 -2.15
N ALA A 87 -12.55 -10.00 -1.69
CA ALA A 87 -11.36 -9.74 -2.51
C ALA A 87 -10.64 -11.05 -2.90
N VAL A 88 -10.62 -12.02 -1.99
CA VAL A 88 -10.03 -13.35 -2.21
C VAL A 88 -10.86 -14.14 -3.23
N LYS A 89 -12.20 -14.12 -3.07
CA LYS A 89 -13.13 -14.76 -4.03
C LYS A 89 -13.03 -14.14 -5.42
N ALA A 90 -12.99 -12.81 -5.51
CA ALA A 90 -12.83 -12.09 -6.77
C ALA A 90 -11.50 -12.41 -7.45
N ALA A 91 -10.39 -12.44 -6.68
CA ALA A 91 -9.08 -12.77 -7.22
C ALA A 91 -9.03 -14.19 -7.81
N ARG A 92 -9.61 -15.17 -7.11
CA ARG A 92 -9.74 -16.57 -7.60
C ARG A 92 -10.49 -16.62 -8.93
N ARG A 93 -11.65 -15.98 -9.01
CA ARG A 93 -12.49 -15.94 -10.23
C ARG A 93 -11.76 -15.30 -11.42
N VAL A 94 -10.98 -14.23 -11.19
CA VAL A 94 -10.21 -13.57 -12.25
C VAL A 94 -9.07 -14.48 -12.75
N LEU A 95 -8.41 -15.21 -11.86
CA LEU A 95 -7.34 -16.14 -12.24
C LEU A 95 -7.89 -17.35 -13.01
N GLU A 96 -9.03 -17.91 -12.59
CA GLU A 96 -9.71 -19.00 -13.30
C GLU A 96 -10.15 -18.60 -14.72
N LYS A 97 -10.74 -17.40 -14.89
CA LYS A 97 -11.08 -16.87 -16.22
C LYS A 97 -9.89 -16.71 -17.16
N ARG A 98 -8.68 -16.56 -16.60
CA ARG A 98 -7.43 -16.41 -17.36
C ARG A 98 -6.70 -17.73 -17.56
N GLY A 99 -7.28 -18.86 -17.12
CA GLY A 99 -6.64 -20.19 -17.19
C GLY A 99 -5.48 -20.37 -16.22
N VAL A 100 -5.33 -19.51 -15.21
CA VAL A 100 -4.22 -19.57 -14.24
C VAL A 100 -4.64 -20.39 -13.02
N ASN A 101 -3.97 -21.52 -12.78
CA ASN A 101 -4.16 -22.31 -11.58
C ASN A 101 -3.54 -21.60 -10.36
N TRP A 102 -4.40 -21.09 -9.48
CA TRP A 102 -4.02 -20.40 -8.26
C TRP A 102 -3.92 -21.30 -7.02
N LYS A 103 -4.34 -22.58 -7.13
CA LYS A 103 -4.34 -23.56 -6.03
C LYS A 103 -3.01 -24.29 -5.90
N SER A 104 -2.29 -24.50 -7.00
CA SER A 104 -0.92 -25.01 -6.98
C SER A 104 0.06 -23.84 -6.97
N ASN A 105 1.18 -23.97 -6.26
CA ASN A 105 2.12 -22.89 -6.02
C ASN A 105 2.97 -22.49 -7.25
N GLY A 106 2.44 -22.63 -8.47
CA GLY A 106 3.10 -22.28 -9.73
C GLY A 106 2.67 -23.16 -10.89
N LEU A 107 2.34 -22.51 -12.01
CA LEU A 107 2.34 -22.95 -13.42
C LEU A 107 1.80 -24.35 -13.77
N ILE A 108 0.79 -24.38 -14.65
CA ILE A 108 0.83 -25.28 -15.81
C ILE A 108 0.62 -24.42 -17.05
N ILE A 109 1.68 -24.34 -17.84
CA ILE A 109 1.65 -23.97 -19.25
C ILE A 109 0.94 -25.12 -19.96
N GLY A 110 -0.17 -24.83 -20.63
CA GLY A 110 -0.90 -25.75 -21.48
C GLY A 110 -1.54 -24.95 -22.59
#